data_AF-A0A654A8J4-F1
#
_entry.id   AF-A0A654A8J4-F1
#
_cell.length_a   1.000
_cell.length_b   1.000
_cell.length_c   1.000
_cell.angle_alpha   90.00
_cell.angle_beta   90.00
_cell.angle_gamma   90.00
#
_symmetry.space_group_name_H-M   'P 1'
#
loop_
_entity.id
_entity.type
_entity.pdbx_description
1 polymer ?
#
loop_
_entity_poly.entity_id
_entity_poly.type
_entity_poly.pdbx_seq_one_letter_code
_entity_poly.pdbx_strand_id
1 'polypeptide(L)'
;MLKEFKAFIMRGNVLDLAIAVIIGAAFSKIVTSLTDDVLMPVIGKIFGGLDFSSYFWRMGPVPANYAGSLSDYAALKKAGVPLLGYGAFATQLVNFVIVAFIIFMILRVVNRAAALIERETARLKREEEATPVAPAPEPVEIALLREIRDELKARG
;
A
#
# COMPACT_ATOMS: atom_id res chain seq x y z
N MET A 1 -3.29 -35.01 12.55
CA MET A 1 -2.89 -34.26 11.33
C MET A 1 -3.88 -33.17 10.91
N LEU A 2 -4.98 -33.46 10.18
CA LEU A 2 -5.87 -32.40 9.66
C LEU A 2 -6.57 -31.56 10.74
N LYS A 3 -6.98 -32.20 11.87
CA LYS A 3 -7.58 -31.49 13.02
C LYS A 3 -6.56 -30.61 13.75
N GLU A 4 -5.33 -31.09 13.92
CA GLU A 4 -4.22 -30.34 14.53
C GLU A 4 -3.76 -29.19 13.64
N PHE A 5 -3.74 -29.40 12.32
CA PHE A 5 -3.47 -28.35 11.35
C PHE A 5 -4.55 -27.27 11.42
N LYS A 6 -5.84 -27.63 11.38
CA LYS A 6 -6.93 -26.67 11.56
C LYS A 6 -6.82 -25.89 12.88
N ALA A 7 -6.48 -26.56 13.99
CA ALA A 7 -6.25 -25.91 15.27
C ALA A 7 -5.01 -25.00 15.28
N PHE A 8 -4.00 -25.28 14.45
CA PHE A 8 -2.82 -24.44 14.28
C PHE A 8 -3.12 -23.16 13.48
N ILE A 9 -3.77 -23.27 12.31
CA ILE A 9 -4.17 -22.09 11.50
C ILE A 9 -5.25 -21.24 12.16
N MET A 10 -6.08 -21.82 13.03
CA MET A 10 -7.05 -21.05 13.82
C MET A 10 -6.43 -20.25 14.96
N ARG A 11 -5.13 -20.37 15.23
CA ARG A 11 -4.43 -19.38 16.06
C ARG A 11 -4.34 -18.09 15.23
N GLY A 12 -5.23 -17.13 15.50
CA GLY A 12 -5.38 -15.89 14.72
C GLY A 12 -4.06 -15.20 14.34
N ASN A 13 -3.08 -15.19 15.25
CA ASN A 13 -1.74 -14.66 15.01
C ASN A 13 -0.99 -15.27 13.80
N VAL A 14 -1.24 -16.54 13.46
CA VAL A 14 -0.61 -17.22 12.31
C VAL A 14 -1.33 -16.86 11.01
N LEU A 15 -2.65 -16.75 11.05
CA LEU A 15 -3.45 -16.40 9.87
C LEU A 15 -3.19 -14.95 9.45
N ASP A 16 -3.14 -14.02 10.40
CA ASP A 16 -2.87 -12.61 10.13
C ASP A 16 -1.45 -12.41 9.57
N LEU A 17 -0.47 -13.13 10.11
CA LEU A 17 0.90 -13.14 9.59
C LEU A 17 0.95 -13.70 8.17
N ALA A 18 0.25 -14.80 7.89
CA ALA A 18 0.21 -15.39 6.55
C ALA A 18 -0.40 -14.42 5.53
N ILE A 19 -1.50 -13.74 5.90
CA ILE A 19 -2.14 -12.73 5.06
C ILE A 19 -1.18 -11.56 4.80
N ALA A 20 -0.53 -11.05 5.85
CA ALA A 20 0.43 -9.94 5.73
C ALA A 20 1.58 -10.27 4.78
N VAL A 21 2.15 -11.48 4.85
CA VAL A 21 3.24 -11.92 3.97
C VAL A 21 2.78 -12.06 2.52
N ILE A 22 1.61 -12.68 2.29
CA ILE A 22 1.07 -12.89 0.94
C ILE A 22 0.75 -11.54 0.28
N ILE A 23 0.06 -10.66 1.00
CA ILE A 23 -0.27 -9.31 0.51
C ILE A 23 1.01 -8.51 0.29
N GLY A 24 1.98 -8.59 1.20
CA GLY A 24 3.28 -7.91 1.05
C GLY A 24 4.03 -8.36 -0.21
N ALA A 25 4.09 -9.66 -0.47
CA ALA A 25 4.73 -10.21 -1.67
C ALA A 25 4.01 -9.80 -2.97
N ALA A 26 2.67 -9.84 -2.97
CA ALA A 26 1.88 -9.40 -4.12
C ALA A 26 2.02 -7.90 -4.37
N PHE A 27 1.97 -7.08 -3.32
CA PHE A 27 2.13 -5.64 -3.39
C PHE A 27 3.53 -5.25 -3.89
N SER A 28 4.58 -5.93 -3.44
CA SER A 28 5.94 -5.71 -3.96
C SER A 28 6.01 -5.88 -5.48
N LYS A 29 5.33 -6.89 -6.05
CA LYS A 29 5.30 -7.11 -7.51
C LYS A 29 4.60 -5.96 -8.25
N ILE A 30 3.51 -5.43 -7.69
CA ILE A 30 2.80 -4.28 -8.26
C ILE A 30 3.71 -3.06 -8.29
N VAL A 31 4.44 -2.80 -7.20
CA VAL A 31 5.38 -1.68 -7.12
C VAL A 31 6.54 -1.87 -8.11
N THR A 32 7.08 -3.08 -8.22
CA THR A 32 8.14 -3.39 -9.19
C THR A 32 7.66 -3.18 -10.62
N SER A 33 6.49 -3.71 -11.01
CA SER A 33 5.95 -3.51 -12.37
C SER A 33 5.66 -2.05 -12.68
N LEU A 34 5.10 -1.28 -11.72
CA LEU A 34 4.91 0.16 -11.90
C LEU A 34 6.24 0.89 -12.13
N THR A 35 7.29 0.48 -11.44
CA THR A 35 8.60 1.11 -11.57
C THR A 35 9.28 0.73 -12.89
N ASP A 36 9.36 -0.57 -13.17
CA ASP A 36 10.13 -1.11 -14.28
C ASP A 36 9.40 -0.94 -15.62
N ASP A 37 8.07 -1.16 -15.66
CA ASP A 37 7.30 -1.18 -16.91
C ASP A 37 6.70 0.19 -17.26
N VAL A 38 6.49 1.07 -16.27
CA VAL A 38 5.84 2.38 -16.50
C VAL A 38 6.82 3.54 -16.30
N LEU A 39 7.52 3.59 -15.17
CA LEU A 39 8.40 4.72 -14.86
C LEU A 39 9.71 4.70 -15.61
N MET A 40 10.45 3.59 -15.61
CA MET A 40 11.74 3.49 -16.29
C MET A 40 11.65 3.86 -17.78
N PRO A 41 10.62 3.45 -18.55
CA PRO A 41 10.44 3.90 -19.94
C PRO A 41 10.17 5.40 -20.05
N VAL A 42 9.34 5.98 -19.16
CA VAL A 42 9.02 7.41 -19.17
C VAL A 42 10.24 8.25 -18.79
N ILE A 43 10.95 7.87 -17.73
CA ILE A 43 12.20 8.49 -17.30
C ILE A 43 13.26 8.34 -18.38
N GLY A 44 13.37 7.15 -18.98
CA GLY A 44 14.29 6.88 -20.09
C GLY A 44 14.02 7.78 -21.29
N LYS A 45 12.75 8.01 -21.62
CA LYS A 45 12.36 8.91 -22.71
C LYS A 45 12.65 10.38 -22.42
N ILE A 46 12.53 10.83 -21.18
CA ILE A 46 12.71 12.24 -20.79
C ILE A 46 14.19 12.57 -20.53
N PHE A 47 14.91 11.69 -19.85
CA PHE A 47 16.28 11.92 -19.37
C PHE A 47 17.35 11.17 -20.18
N GLY A 48 16.97 10.42 -21.22
CA GLY A 48 17.90 9.69 -22.08
C GLY A 48 18.38 8.34 -21.52
N GLY A 49 17.74 7.84 -20.46
CA GLY A 49 18.11 6.61 -19.76
C GLY A 49 18.94 6.88 -18.51
N LEU A 50 18.48 6.37 -17.35
CA LEU A 50 19.25 6.36 -16.11
C LEU A 50 20.01 5.03 -15.94
N ASP A 51 20.63 4.53 -17.01
CA ASP A 51 21.43 3.31 -16.93
C ASP A 51 22.92 3.61 -17.01
N PHE A 52 23.56 3.54 -15.84
CA PHE A 52 24.99 3.62 -15.67
C PHE A 52 25.66 2.23 -15.72
N SER A 53 24.95 1.15 -16.04
CA SER A 53 25.49 -0.22 -16.02
C SER A 53 26.73 -0.40 -16.90
N SER A 54 26.86 0.40 -17.97
CA SER A 54 28.00 0.41 -18.89
C SER A 54 29.31 0.92 -18.28
N TYR A 55 29.26 1.57 -17.11
CA TYR A 55 30.45 1.99 -16.36
C TYR A 55 30.93 0.86 -15.44
N PHE A 56 31.89 0.09 -15.92
CA PHE A 56 32.49 -0.98 -15.14
C PHE A 56 33.98 -1.12 -15.42
N TRP A 57 34.70 -1.57 -14.41
CA TRP A 57 36.11 -1.91 -14.52
C TRP A 57 36.26 -3.40 -14.77
N ARG A 58 36.90 -3.77 -15.89
CA ARG A 58 37.21 -5.17 -16.24
C ARG A 58 38.50 -5.57 -15.53
N MET A 59 38.44 -6.60 -14.69
CA MET A 59 39.60 -7.09 -13.92
C MET A 59 40.18 -8.40 -14.46
N GLY A 60 39.52 -9.05 -15.42
CA GLY A 60 39.95 -10.35 -15.95
C GLY A 60 39.87 -10.45 -17.47
N PRO A 61 40.49 -11.51 -18.02
CA PRO A 61 40.47 -11.77 -19.45
C PRO A 61 39.04 -12.12 -19.91
N VAL A 62 38.66 -11.56 -21.06
CA VAL A 62 37.40 -11.91 -21.73
C VAL A 62 37.60 -13.26 -22.44
N PRO A 63 36.69 -14.24 -22.30
CA PRO A 63 36.78 -15.50 -23.00
C PRO A 63 36.88 -15.28 -24.52
N ALA A 64 37.79 -16.00 -25.19
CA ALA A 64 38.00 -15.87 -26.64
C ALA A 64 36.75 -16.21 -27.49
N ASN A 65 35.76 -16.87 -26.89
CA ASN A 65 34.51 -17.29 -27.53
C ASN A 65 33.36 -16.28 -27.34
N TYR A 66 33.63 -15.10 -26.75
CA TYR A 66 32.62 -14.09 -26.49
C TYR A 66 32.41 -13.19 -27.71
N ALA A 67 31.29 -13.39 -28.42
CA ALA A 67 30.88 -12.58 -29.57
C ALA A 67 29.94 -11.41 -29.21
N GLY A 68 29.71 -11.16 -27.91
CA GLY A 68 28.83 -10.11 -27.42
C GLY A 68 29.49 -8.73 -27.36
N SER A 69 28.70 -7.69 -27.08
CA SER A 69 29.24 -6.35 -26.89
C SER A 69 30.12 -6.29 -25.63
N LEU A 70 31.29 -5.64 -25.75
CA LEU A 70 32.20 -5.37 -24.64
C LEU A 70 31.73 -4.22 -23.74
N SER A 71 30.62 -3.56 -24.08
CA SER A 71 29.98 -2.50 -23.30
C SER A 71 28.77 -2.98 -22.48
N ASP A 72 28.34 -4.23 -22.67
CA ASP A 72 27.20 -4.80 -21.95
C ASP A 72 27.70 -5.52 -20.70
N TYR A 73 27.49 -4.87 -19.55
CA TYR A 73 27.87 -5.40 -18.25
C TYR A 73 27.17 -6.73 -17.91
N ALA A 74 25.90 -6.89 -18.28
CA ALA A 74 25.13 -8.08 -17.96
C ALA A 74 25.63 -9.30 -18.77
N ALA A 75 25.93 -9.09 -20.05
CA ALA A 75 26.45 -10.13 -20.92
C ALA A 75 27.88 -10.55 -20.53
N LEU A 76 28.75 -9.62 -20.16
CA LEU A 76 30.10 -9.93 -19.67
C LEU A 76 30.10 -10.63 -18.30
N LYS A 77 29.19 -10.24 -17.39
CA LYS A 77 29.03 -10.90 -16.09
C LYS A 77 28.56 -12.34 -16.27
N LYS A 78 27.64 -12.59 -17.21
CA LYS A 78 27.17 -13.94 -17.55
C LYS A 78 28.25 -14.79 -18.21
N ALA A 79 29.17 -14.18 -18.95
CA ALA A 79 30.34 -14.84 -19.53
C ALA A 79 31.44 -15.20 -18.50
N GLY A 80 31.23 -14.92 -17.21
CA GLY A 80 32.16 -15.28 -16.14
C GLY A 80 33.36 -14.35 -16.01
N VAL A 81 33.34 -13.18 -16.67
CA VAL A 81 34.42 -12.19 -16.53
C VAL A 81 34.30 -11.52 -15.16
N PRO A 82 35.35 -11.48 -14.33
CA PRO A 82 35.35 -10.71 -13.10
C PRO A 82 35.34 -9.21 -13.42
N LEU A 83 34.23 -8.56 -13.08
CA LEU A 83 33.93 -7.15 -13.37
C LEU A 83 33.60 -6.42 -12.07
N LEU A 84 34.12 -5.21 -11.90
CA LEU A 84 33.63 -4.26 -10.89
C LEU A 84 32.67 -3.28 -11.56
N GLY A 85 31.38 -3.58 -11.51
CA GLY A 85 30.32 -2.70 -12.02
C GLY A 85 29.88 -1.67 -11.00
N TYR A 86 30.68 -0.63 -10.77
CA TYR A 86 30.27 0.51 -9.94
C TYR A 86 29.10 1.27 -10.58
N GLY A 87 29.04 1.30 -11.90
CA GLY A 87 27.92 1.87 -12.65
C GLY A 87 26.62 1.11 -12.43
N ALA A 88 26.66 -0.22 -12.47
CA ALA A 88 25.48 -1.04 -12.15
C ALA A 88 25.01 -0.83 -10.70
N PHE A 89 25.93 -0.64 -9.76
CA PHE A 89 25.58 -0.28 -8.39
C PHE A 89 24.92 1.11 -8.31
N ALA A 90 25.46 2.10 -9.01
CA ALA A 90 24.88 3.44 -9.08
C ALA A 90 23.47 3.43 -9.71
N THR A 91 23.25 2.67 -10.80
CA THR A 91 21.92 2.44 -11.37
C THR A 91 20.96 1.87 -10.33
N GLN A 92 21.37 0.84 -9.58
CA GLN A 92 20.53 0.24 -8.55
C GLN A 92 20.23 1.20 -7.38
N LEU A 93 21.20 2.04 -7.00
CA LEU A 93 21.01 3.05 -5.98
C LEU A 93 19.98 4.11 -6.42
N VAL A 94 20.08 4.60 -7.65
CA VAL A 94 19.14 5.55 -8.24
C VAL A 94 17.74 4.93 -8.32
N ASN A 95 17.63 3.69 -8.82
CA ASN A 95 16.36 2.97 -8.89
C ASN A 95 15.73 2.79 -7.50
N PHE A 96 16.53 2.43 -6.49
CA PHE A 96 16.04 2.33 -5.12
C PHE A 96 15.47 3.65 -4.59
N VAL A 97 16.15 4.78 -4.84
CA VAL A 97 15.65 6.11 -4.43
C VAL A 97 14.33 6.45 -5.15
N ILE A 98 14.23 6.15 -6.45
CA ILE A 98 13.01 6.35 -7.23
C ILE A 98 11.85 5.53 -6.66
N VAL A 99 12.07 4.22 -6.45
CA VAL A 99 11.06 3.31 -5.86
C VAL A 99 10.63 3.79 -4.48
N ALA A 100 11.59 4.14 -3.61
CA ALA A 100 11.29 4.64 -2.27
C ALA A 100 10.45 5.92 -2.31
N PHE A 101 10.76 6.84 -3.23
CA PHE A 101 9.99 8.07 -3.43
C PHE A 101 8.56 7.78 -3.91
N ILE A 102 8.37 6.81 -4.81
CA ILE A 102 7.05 6.42 -5.31
C ILE A 102 6.22 5.74 -4.22
N ILE A 103 6.81 4.79 -3.48
CA ILE A 103 6.14 4.14 -2.35
C ILE A 103 5.70 5.22 -1.35
N PHE A 104 6.57 6.17 -1.04
CA PHE A 104 6.23 7.31 -0.18
C PHE A 104 5.05 8.13 -0.72
N MET A 105 5.03 8.43 -2.02
CA MET A 105 3.91 9.14 -2.67
C MET A 105 2.59 8.37 -2.57
N ILE A 106 2.60 7.06 -2.84
CA ILE A 106 1.42 6.20 -2.72
C ILE A 106 0.92 6.18 -1.28
N LEU A 107 1.81 5.92 -0.32
CA LEU A 107 1.47 5.93 1.11
C LEU A 107 0.93 7.30 1.55
N ARG A 108 1.49 8.39 1.04
CA ARG A 108 0.99 9.74 1.30
C ARG A 108 -0.43 9.94 0.78
N VAL A 109 -0.75 9.45 -0.43
CA VAL A 109 -2.11 9.52 -1.00
C VAL A 109 -3.09 8.69 -0.18
N VAL A 110 -2.71 7.46 0.16
CA VAL A 110 -3.55 6.56 0.98
C VAL A 110 -3.79 7.15 2.36
N ASN A 111 -2.75 7.64 3.04
CA ASN A 111 -2.87 8.28 4.35
C ASN A 111 -3.73 9.55 4.30
N ARG A 112 -3.63 10.34 3.21
CA ARG A 112 -4.48 11.53 3.02
C ARG A 112 -5.94 11.15 2.76
N ALA A 113 -6.21 10.09 2.00
CA ALA A 113 -7.55 9.60 1.73
C ALA A 113 -8.19 9.02 2.99
N ALA A 114 -7.46 8.20 3.77
CA ALA A 114 -7.91 7.69 5.05
C ALA A 114 -8.30 8.83 6.00
N ALA A 115 -7.47 9.87 6.10
CA ALA A 115 -7.75 11.04 6.92
C ALA A 115 -9.01 11.82 6.48
N LEU A 116 -9.40 11.77 5.20
CA LEU A 116 -10.63 12.40 4.71
C LEU A 116 -11.86 11.58 5.13
N ILE A 117 -11.80 10.25 4.99
CA ILE A 117 -12.87 9.33 5.38
C ILE A 117 -13.11 9.39 6.89
N GLU A 118 -12.06 9.45 7.70
CA GLU A 118 -12.17 9.61 9.16
C GLU A 118 -12.86 10.92 9.56
N ARG A 119 -12.61 12.01 8.82
CA ARG A 119 -13.27 13.30 9.07
C ARG A 119 -14.75 13.27 8.69
N GLU A 120 -15.10 12.64 7.57
CA GLU A 120 -16.50 12.45 7.17
C GLU A 120 -17.25 11.58 8.17
N THR A 121 -16.69 10.44 8.56
CA THR A 121 -17.32 9.56 9.56
C THR A 121 -17.46 10.22 10.93
N ALA A 122 -16.47 11.02 11.37
CA ALA A 122 -16.57 11.80 12.60
C ALA A 122 -17.63 12.93 12.50
N ARG A 123 -17.77 13.55 11.33
CA ARG A 123 -18.78 14.57 11.08
C ARG A 123 -20.19 13.99 11.08
N LEU A 124 -20.40 12.85 10.42
CA LEU A 124 -21.68 12.14 10.39
C LEU A 124 -22.13 11.75 11.81
N LYS A 125 -21.21 11.24 12.64
CA LYS A 125 -21.50 10.94 14.06
C LYS A 125 -21.91 12.19 14.85
N ARG A 126 -21.21 13.32 14.67
CA ARG A 126 -21.59 14.58 15.32
C ARG A 126 -22.93 15.13 14.83
N GLU A 127 -23.24 14.98 13.54
CA GLU A 127 -24.54 15.41 12.98
C GLU A 127 -25.67 14.51 13.51
N GLU A 128 -25.45 13.19 13.66
CA GLU A 128 -26.37 12.28 14.36
C GLU A 128 -26.61 12.68 15.82
N GLU A 129 -25.55 13.05 16.55
CA GLU A 129 -25.62 13.49 17.95
C GLU A 129 -26.23 14.90 18.12
N ALA A 130 -26.05 15.78 17.12
CA ALA A 130 -26.52 17.16 17.14
C ALA A 130 -27.91 17.34 16.51
N THR A 131 -28.45 16.32 15.84
CA THR A 131 -29.85 16.33 15.44
C THR A 131 -30.66 16.42 16.72
N PRO A 132 -31.45 17.49 16.95
CA PRO A 132 -32.31 17.55 18.11
C PRO A 132 -33.19 16.32 18.03
N VAL A 133 -33.11 15.45 19.06
CA VAL A 133 -34.09 14.39 19.24
C VAL A 133 -35.43 15.11 19.23
N ALA A 134 -36.12 15.08 18.08
CA ALA A 134 -37.47 15.57 17.98
C ALA A 134 -38.19 14.91 19.15
N PRO A 135 -38.79 15.68 20.07
CA PRO A 135 -39.31 15.14 21.32
C PRO A 135 -40.08 13.90 20.96
N ALA A 136 -39.56 12.74 21.41
CA ALA A 136 -40.14 11.46 21.06
C ALA A 136 -41.63 11.59 21.32
N PRO A 137 -42.51 11.24 20.35
CA PRO A 137 -43.94 11.36 20.55
C PRO A 137 -44.24 10.75 21.90
N GLU A 138 -44.82 11.56 22.80
CA GLU A 138 -44.99 11.16 24.20
C GLU A 138 -45.58 9.75 24.20
N PRO A 139 -44.99 8.79 24.95
CA PRO A 139 -45.53 7.44 25.02
C PRO A 139 -47.03 7.52 25.23
N VAL A 140 -47.81 6.78 24.45
CA VAL A 140 -49.28 6.92 24.39
C VAL A 140 -49.90 6.88 25.80
N GLU A 141 -49.31 6.11 26.71
CA GLU A 141 -49.69 6.08 28.13
C GLU A 141 -49.51 7.42 28.86
N ILE A 142 -48.43 8.16 28.63
CA ILE A 142 -48.22 9.48 29.25
C ILE A 142 -49.23 10.50 28.71
N ALA A 143 -49.56 10.43 27.42
CA ALA A 143 -50.58 11.26 26.80
C ALA A 143 -51.99 10.95 27.37
N LEU A 144 -52.34 9.66 27.46
CA LEU A 144 -53.60 9.20 28.06
C LEU A 144 -53.70 9.58 29.54
N LEU A 145 -52.61 9.44 30.31
CA LEU A 145 -52.58 9.82 31.73
C LEU A 145 -52.77 11.33 31.93
N ARG A 146 -52.31 12.18 30.99
CA ARG A 146 -52.58 13.62 31.01
C ARG A 146 -54.04 13.93 30.72
N GLU A 147 -54.63 13.31 29.70
CA GLU A 147 -56.07 13.46 29.40
C GLU A 147 -56.94 13.04 30.59
N ILE A 148 -56.66 11.88 31.20
CA ILE A 148 -57.40 11.39 32.37
C ILE A 148 -57.28 12.37 33.54
N ARG A 149 -56.08 12.91 33.80
CA ARG A 149 -55.88 13.91 34.86
C ARG A 149 -56.71 15.16 34.61
N ASP A 150 -56.74 15.64 33.37
CA ASP A 150 -57.43 16.87 33.02
C ASP A 150 -58.96 16.68 33.05
N GLU A 151 -59.47 15.52 32.63
CA GLU A 151 -60.88 15.14 32.82
C GLU A 151 -61.27 15.02 34.31
N LEU A 152 -60.41 14.43 35.14
CA LEU A 152 -60.65 14.34 36.58
C LEU A 152 -60.66 15.72 37.24
N LYS A 153 -59.77 16.61 36.82
CA LYS A 153 -59.70 17.99 37.32
C LYS A 153 -60.88 18.84 36.85
N ALA A 154 -61.49 18.50 35.73
CA ALA A 154 -62.73 19.14 35.25
C ALA A 154 -63.98 18.61 35.97
N ARG A 155 -63.91 17.43 36.61
CA ARG A 155 -65.01 16.80 37.35
C ARG A 155 -64.98 17.04 38.86
N GLY A 156 -63.87 17.53 39.41
CA GLY A 156 -63.70 17.88 40.83
C GLY A 156 -63.76 19.39 41.04
#